data_AF-A0A0Q8EQY8-F1
#
_entry.id   AF-A0A0Q8EQY8-F1
#
_cell.length_a   1.000
_cell.length_b   1.000
_cell.length_c   1.000
_cell.angle_alpha   90.00
_cell.angle_beta   90.00
_cell.angle_gamma   90.00
#
_symmetry.space_group_name_H-M   'P 1'
#
loop_
_entity.id
_entity.type
_entity.pdbx_description
1 polymer ?
#
loop_
_entity_poly.entity_id
_entity_poly.type
_entity_poly.pdbx_seq_one_letter_code
_entity_poly.pdbx_strand_id
1 'polypeptide(L)'
;MAKRERVVRMSVELPLWRALTGYRVLTMIYAVLLAIFGKDNVGQQRFERPWVAVAYLAFLFVWTLATLPKVRSAASCTKRFLVADLVVALTGILLTPLADFDSQSFDGPTLPSIWTAGSVLAFAIKGGWRWAAFASTFVAVANIIQRGEPSRDTYHNVLLVWVASIAIGYVVEVARASERTLARALEIEATTRERERLARDIHDSVLQVLAMVQRRGTAIGGEAAELGRMAGEQEVALRTLVSSGLVPPTRVSEDAAEGAVVRTVDVDDDEGPGDGAACDLRALLAPHAGSRTSFAEPGAPVLLPAESARELAAAVSAALDNVRVHAGPDAQAWILVEDEPDEVIVTVRDDGPGIPEGRLAQAEGEGRLGVALSIRGRLRDLGGTAELISVPGQGCEVELKVPKAPKVSRGKAGSAR
;
A
#
# COMPACT_ATOMS: atom_id res chain seq x y z
N MET A 1 16.14 23.14 -21.85
CA MET A 1 16.97 22.26 -20.99
C MET A 1 16.26 22.08 -19.66
N ALA A 2 15.57 20.94 -19.48
CA ALA A 2 14.86 20.66 -18.24
C ALA A 2 15.89 20.42 -17.11
N LYS A 3 15.78 21.22 -16.05
CA LYS A 3 16.59 21.14 -14.84
C LYS A 3 16.32 19.77 -14.20
N ARG A 4 17.28 18.84 -14.32
CA ARG A 4 17.25 17.56 -13.57
C ARG A 4 17.14 17.90 -12.09
N GLU A 5 15.94 17.78 -11.52
CA GLU A 5 15.77 17.73 -10.08
C GLU A 5 16.60 16.54 -9.59
N ARG A 6 17.70 16.84 -8.89
CA ARG A 6 18.40 15.83 -8.10
C ARG A 6 17.43 15.43 -7.01
N VAL A 7 16.73 14.32 -7.23
CA VAL A 7 16.10 13.57 -6.14
C VAL A 7 17.24 13.19 -5.20
N VAL A 8 17.43 13.99 -4.15
CA VAL A 8 18.34 13.67 -3.07
C VAL A 8 17.72 12.47 -2.37
N ARG A 9 18.14 11.26 -2.75
CA ARG A 9 17.90 10.06 -1.94
C ARG A 9 18.51 10.36 -0.57
N MET A 10 17.69 10.77 0.39
CA MET A 10 18.11 10.90 1.78
C MET A 10 18.33 9.50 2.32
N SER A 11 19.52 8.95 2.09
CA SER A 11 19.93 7.71 2.73
C SER A 11 20.01 7.96 4.23
N VAL A 12 19.27 7.19 5.01
CA VAL A 12 19.21 7.32 6.48
C VAL A 12 20.61 7.11 7.11
N GLU A 13 21.51 6.44 6.38
CA GLU A 13 22.87 6.19 6.84
C GLU A 13 23.74 7.44 6.92
N LEU A 14 23.60 8.39 5.98
CA LEU A 14 24.51 9.54 5.90
C LEU A 14 24.39 10.49 7.12
N PRO A 15 23.17 10.83 7.59
CA PRO A 15 23.00 11.55 8.85
C PRO A 15 23.59 10.81 10.06
N LEU A 16 23.41 9.49 10.14
CA LEU A 16 23.93 8.66 11.24
C LEU A 16 25.47 8.69 11.30
N TRP A 17 26.16 8.56 10.16
CA TRP A 17 27.63 8.66 10.10
C TRP A 17 28.14 10.07 10.44
N ARG A 18 27.42 11.12 10.03
CA ARG A 18 27.75 12.51 10.42
C ARG A 18 27.58 12.74 11.91
N ALA A 19 26.48 12.24 12.49
CA ALA A 19 26.24 12.31 13.93
C ALA A 19 27.34 11.56 14.70
N LEU A 20 27.74 10.36 14.26
CA LEU A 20 28.87 9.62 14.84
C LEU A 20 30.19 10.40 14.76
N THR A 21 30.47 11.06 13.62
CA THR A 21 31.67 11.87 13.47
C THR A 21 31.71 13.02 14.49
N GLY A 22 30.59 13.74 14.65
CA GLY A 22 30.46 14.80 15.67
C GLY A 22 30.58 14.25 17.11
N TYR A 23 29.91 13.13 17.38
CA TYR A 23 29.97 12.44 18.67
C TYR A 23 31.41 12.09 19.07
N ARG A 24 32.22 11.55 18.13
CA ARG A 24 33.62 11.18 18.42
C ARG A 24 34.49 12.38 18.78
N VAL A 25 34.33 13.50 18.11
CA VAL A 25 35.07 14.73 18.43
C VAL A 25 34.64 15.25 19.80
N LEU A 26 33.34 15.32 20.05
CA LEU A 26 32.79 15.82 21.31
C LEU A 26 33.21 14.96 22.51
N THR A 27 33.11 13.63 22.38
CA THR A 27 33.49 12.69 23.43
C THR A 27 34.99 12.60 23.66
N MET A 28 35.80 12.79 22.62
CA MET A 28 37.25 12.94 22.78
C MET A 28 37.55 14.20 23.60
N ILE A 29 36.99 15.36 23.21
CA ILE A 29 37.17 16.63 23.94
C ILE A 29 36.74 16.46 25.39
N TYR A 30 35.60 15.83 25.64
CA TYR A 30 35.12 15.52 26.97
C TYR A 30 36.12 14.66 27.76
N ALA A 31 36.70 13.61 27.18
CA ALA A 31 37.71 12.78 27.85
C ALA A 31 38.96 13.57 28.26
N VAL A 32 39.42 14.49 27.39
CA VAL A 32 40.55 15.39 27.71
C VAL A 32 40.16 16.40 28.79
N LEU A 33 38.99 17.02 28.70
CA LEU A 33 38.50 17.93 29.73
C LEU A 33 38.35 17.22 31.08
N LEU A 34 37.87 15.99 31.09
CA LEU A 34 37.74 15.19 32.30
C LEU A 34 39.10 14.87 32.91
N ALA A 35 40.12 14.59 32.09
CA ALA A 35 41.49 14.38 32.55
C ALA A 35 42.14 15.67 33.09
N ILE A 36 41.78 16.85 32.57
CA ILE A 36 42.34 18.15 33.00
C ILE A 36 41.60 18.70 34.24
N PHE A 37 40.27 18.73 34.20
CA PHE A 37 39.42 19.44 35.17
C PHE A 37 38.65 18.54 36.12
N GLY A 38 38.49 17.26 35.80
CA GLY A 38 37.64 16.33 36.56
C GLY A 38 38.10 16.10 38.01
N LYS A 39 39.33 16.51 38.35
CA LYS A 39 39.95 16.23 39.66
C LYS A 39 40.12 17.45 40.58
N ASP A 40 39.71 18.65 40.16
CA ASP A 40 39.85 19.87 40.99
C ASP A 40 38.76 20.00 42.08
N ASN A 41 37.65 19.25 42.00
CA ASN A 41 36.50 19.42 42.90
C ASN A 41 36.43 18.43 44.09
N VAL A 42 37.29 17.40 44.18
CA VAL A 42 37.14 16.32 45.20
C VAL A 42 38.46 15.95 45.93
N GLY A 43 39.56 16.69 45.75
CA GLY A 43 40.76 16.49 46.58
C GLY A 43 41.50 15.16 46.37
N GLN A 44 41.31 14.49 45.22
CA GLN A 44 42.01 13.25 44.88
C GLN A 44 43.27 13.55 44.05
N GLN A 45 44.39 12.92 44.41
CA GLN A 45 45.72 13.21 43.88
C GLN A 45 45.82 12.98 42.36
N ARG A 46 46.77 13.71 41.74
CA ARG A 46 47.19 13.54 40.35
C ARG A 46 47.35 12.05 40.02
N PHE A 47 47.03 11.66 38.78
CA PHE A 47 47.40 10.35 38.24
C PHE A 47 48.79 9.96 38.75
N GLU A 48 48.92 8.80 39.41
CA GLU A 48 50.22 8.35 39.93
C GLU A 48 51.26 8.28 38.80
N ARG A 49 50.79 7.93 37.59
CA ARG A 49 51.59 7.91 36.36
C ARG A 49 50.94 8.81 35.31
N PRO A 50 51.13 10.14 35.39
CA PRO A 50 50.45 11.09 34.52
C PRO A 50 50.91 10.97 33.06
N TRP A 51 52.14 10.51 32.83
CA TRP A 51 52.68 10.30 31.49
C TRP A 51 51.92 9.21 30.72
N VAL A 52 51.36 8.19 31.39
CA VAL A 52 50.55 7.14 30.75
C VAL A 52 49.25 7.73 30.23
N ALA A 53 48.56 8.49 31.10
CA ALA A 53 47.31 9.15 30.75
C ALA A 53 47.51 10.17 29.62
N VAL A 54 48.55 11.01 29.72
CA VAL A 54 48.89 12.00 28.68
C VAL A 54 49.24 11.34 27.35
N ALA A 55 50.06 10.28 27.38
CA ALA A 55 50.45 9.56 26.16
C ALA A 55 49.22 8.92 25.48
N TYR A 56 48.35 8.27 26.25
CA TYR A 56 47.13 7.68 25.71
C TYR A 56 46.16 8.73 25.16
N LEU A 57 45.92 9.84 25.89
CA LEU A 57 45.01 10.89 25.44
C LEU A 57 45.55 11.66 24.23
N ALA A 58 46.87 11.90 24.16
CA ALA A 58 47.51 12.47 22.98
C ALA A 58 47.37 11.54 21.77
N PHE A 59 47.59 10.23 21.97
CA PHE A 59 47.34 9.23 20.94
C PHE A 59 45.88 9.21 20.51
N LEU A 60 44.93 9.23 21.46
CA LEU A 60 43.49 9.23 21.19
C LEU A 60 43.05 10.49 20.41
N PHE A 61 43.63 11.65 20.72
CA PHE A 61 43.42 12.90 20.00
C PHE A 61 43.87 12.77 18.54
N VAL A 62 45.11 12.35 18.32
CA VAL A 62 45.67 12.16 16.97
C VAL A 62 44.89 11.10 16.20
N TRP A 63 44.57 9.97 16.85
CA TRP A 63 43.76 8.90 16.28
C TRP A 63 42.38 9.39 15.87
N THR A 64 41.70 10.15 16.72
CA THR A 64 40.36 10.68 16.44
C THR A 64 40.40 11.60 15.23
N LEU A 65 41.35 12.54 15.15
CA LEU A 65 41.50 13.45 14.01
C LEU A 65 41.86 12.71 12.72
N ALA A 66 42.82 11.79 12.78
CA ALA A 66 43.27 11.00 11.63
C ALA A 66 42.16 10.09 11.08
N THR A 67 41.21 9.68 11.93
CA THR A 67 40.15 8.74 11.56
C THR A 67 38.85 9.42 11.15
N LEU A 68 38.70 10.75 11.29
CA LEU A 68 37.50 11.49 10.85
C LEU A 68 37.09 11.19 9.40
N PRO A 69 38.00 11.13 8.41
CA PRO A 69 37.61 10.79 7.04
C PRO A 69 37.03 9.37 6.90
N LYS A 70 37.46 8.44 7.75
CA LYS A 70 37.02 7.03 7.74
C LYS A 70 35.65 6.82 8.39
N VAL A 71 35.20 7.70 9.28
CA VAL A 71 33.86 7.64 9.89
C VAL A 71 32.83 8.56 9.21
N ARG A 72 33.20 9.27 8.14
CA ARG A 72 32.28 10.14 7.40
C ARG A 72 31.25 9.40 6.54
N SER A 73 31.53 8.16 6.14
CA SER A 73 30.59 7.37 5.32
C SER A 73 30.76 5.87 5.55
N ALA A 74 29.70 5.11 5.24
CA ALA A 74 29.74 3.65 5.29
C ALA A 74 30.84 3.06 4.38
N ALA A 75 31.13 3.71 3.25
CA ALA A 75 32.10 3.26 2.26
C ALA A 75 33.55 3.41 2.74
N SER A 76 33.87 4.48 3.47
CA SER A 76 35.23 4.71 4.00
C SER A 76 35.49 3.93 5.29
N CYS A 77 34.45 3.57 6.03
CA CYS A 77 34.56 2.79 7.25
C CYS A 77 34.78 1.31 6.92
N THR A 78 36.01 0.82 6.89
CA THR A 78 36.32 -0.60 6.62
C THR A 78 36.19 -1.49 7.86
N LYS A 79 36.01 -2.81 7.69
CA LYS A 79 35.95 -3.75 8.83
C LYS A 79 37.25 -3.74 9.65
N ARG A 80 38.40 -3.62 8.97
CA ARG A 80 39.73 -3.50 9.62
C ARG A 80 39.82 -2.25 10.48
N PHE A 81 39.29 -1.13 10.00
CA PHE A 81 39.25 0.11 10.77
C PHE A 81 38.39 -0.03 12.03
N LEU A 82 37.19 -0.61 11.93
CA LEU A 82 36.33 -0.85 13.10
C LEU A 82 37.02 -1.67 14.18
N VAL A 83 37.69 -2.76 13.81
CA VAL A 83 38.44 -3.58 14.77
C VAL A 83 39.59 -2.79 15.39
N ALA A 84 40.38 -2.07 14.59
CA ALA A 84 41.46 -1.22 15.11
C ALA A 84 40.95 -0.15 16.08
N ASP A 85 39.82 0.47 15.75
CA ASP A 85 39.19 1.49 16.58
C ASP A 85 38.68 0.94 17.92
N LEU A 86 38.05 -0.23 17.89
CA LEU A 86 37.63 -0.95 19.11
C LEU A 86 38.85 -1.34 19.95
N VAL A 87 39.94 -1.79 19.34
CA VAL A 87 41.18 -2.11 20.06
C VAL A 87 41.72 -0.87 20.77
N VAL A 88 41.70 0.31 20.16
CA VAL A 88 42.09 1.57 20.83
C VAL A 88 41.21 1.83 22.06
N ALA A 89 39.89 1.69 21.93
CA ALA A 89 38.96 1.84 23.05
C ALA A 89 39.26 0.85 24.20
N LEU A 90 39.42 -0.43 23.89
CA LEU A 90 39.71 -1.48 24.88
C LEU A 90 41.07 -1.28 25.54
N THR A 91 42.07 -0.88 24.76
CA THR A 91 43.43 -0.59 25.25
C THR A 91 43.39 0.51 26.29
N GLY A 92 42.66 1.60 26.04
CA GLY A 92 42.54 2.68 27.02
C GLY A 92 41.76 2.30 28.29
N ILE A 93 40.74 1.45 28.18
CA ILE A 93 40.06 0.90 29.36
C ILE A 93 41.06 0.11 30.21
N LEU A 94 41.79 -0.82 29.59
CA LEU A 94 42.74 -1.69 30.31
C LEU A 94 44.01 -0.95 30.80
N LEU A 95 44.35 0.20 30.20
CA LEU A 95 45.42 1.09 30.66
C LEU A 95 45.01 1.99 31.83
N THR A 96 43.71 2.13 32.11
CA THR A 96 43.21 3.02 33.16
C THR A 96 43.81 2.70 34.54
N PRO A 97 43.86 1.42 35.00
CA PRO A 97 44.47 1.07 36.29
C PRO A 97 45.96 1.36 36.37
N LEU A 98 46.67 1.34 35.24
CA LEU A 98 48.11 1.64 35.21
C LEU A 98 48.39 3.14 35.33
N ALA A 99 47.45 3.99 34.92
CA ALA A 99 47.56 5.44 35.05
C ALA A 99 47.09 5.92 36.43
N ASP A 100 46.08 5.24 36.99
CA ASP A 100 45.43 5.57 38.25
C ASP A 100 45.13 4.27 39.03
N PHE A 101 45.99 3.91 39.98
CA PHE A 101 45.81 2.67 40.76
C PHE A 101 44.53 2.71 41.61
N ASP A 102 44.11 3.89 42.06
CA ASP A 102 42.88 4.09 42.82
C ASP A 102 41.60 3.94 41.97
N SER A 103 41.72 3.88 40.63
CA SER A 103 40.57 3.70 39.72
C SER A 103 39.87 2.34 39.85
N GLN A 104 40.48 1.38 40.55
CA GLN A 104 39.85 0.11 40.89
C GLN A 104 38.97 0.22 42.14
N SER A 105 39.33 1.12 43.06
CA SER A 105 38.71 1.27 44.37
C SER A 105 37.50 2.21 44.37
N PHE A 106 37.43 3.17 43.44
CA PHE A 106 36.34 4.14 43.34
C PHE A 106 35.63 4.10 41.98
N ASP A 107 34.31 4.33 42.00
CA ASP A 107 33.47 4.48 40.80
C ASP A 107 33.90 5.73 40.00
N GLY A 108 34.80 5.53 39.03
CA GLY A 108 35.39 6.59 38.21
C GLY A 108 35.32 6.30 36.71
N PRO A 109 35.32 7.36 35.88
CA PRO A 109 35.39 7.21 34.42
C PRO A 109 36.76 6.66 33.99
N THR A 110 36.76 5.79 32.98
CA THR A 110 37.99 5.29 32.35
C THR A 110 38.68 6.35 31.50
N LEU A 111 39.96 6.16 31.14
CA LEU A 111 40.71 7.11 30.30
C LEU A 111 39.99 7.49 28.99
N PRO A 112 39.39 6.56 28.22
CA PRO A 112 38.63 6.92 27.04
C PRO A 112 37.23 7.46 27.38
N SER A 113 36.74 7.22 28.59
CA SER A 113 35.40 7.59 29.04
C SER A 113 34.32 7.14 28.03
N ILE A 114 33.34 7.99 27.77
CA ILE A 114 32.25 7.77 26.82
C ILE A 114 32.70 7.69 25.35
N TRP A 115 33.97 7.99 25.01
CA TRP A 115 34.47 7.81 23.63
C TRP A 115 34.34 6.36 23.16
N THR A 116 34.45 5.40 24.07
CA THR A 116 34.26 3.96 23.80
C THR A 116 32.91 3.63 23.19
N ALA A 117 31.84 4.33 23.58
CA ALA A 117 30.52 4.15 22.99
C ALA A 117 30.48 4.57 21.52
N GLY A 118 31.37 5.48 21.09
CA GLY A 118 31.52 5.85 19.68
C GLY A 118 32.04 4.69 18.83
N SER A 119 32.98 3.89 19.35
CA SER A 119 33.45 2.67 18.68
C SER A 119 32.34 1.64 18.56
N VAL A 120 31.58 1.40 19.63
CA VAL A 120 30.43 0.46 19.61
C VAL A 120 29.33 0.94 18.66
N LEU A 121 29.01 2.23 18.67
CA LEU A 121 28.03 2.83 17.77
C LEU A 121 28.45 2.71 16.30
N ALA A 122 29.75 2.76 15.99
CA ALA A 122 30.25 2.51 14.64
C ALA A 122 29.98 1.07 14.17
N PHE A 123 30.06 0.08 15.07
CA PHE A 123 29.64 -1.30 14.79
C PHE A 123 28.13 -1.41 14.60
N ALA A 124 27.34 -0.74 15.43
CA ALA A 124 25.88 -0.70 15.33
C ALA A 124 25.41 -0.10 14.01
N ILE A 125 25.94 1.08 13.65
CA ILE A 125 25.61 1.77 12.41
C ILE A 125 26.06 0.95 11.20
N LYS A 126 27.18 0.25 11.25
CA LYS A 126 27.64 -0.52 10.10
C LYS A 126 26.92 -1.87 9.95
N GLY A 127 26.84 -2.65 11.02
CA GLY A 127 26.46 -4.06 10.97
C GLY A 127 25.15 -4.42 11.67
N GLY A 128 24.44 -3.45 12.24
CA GLY A 128 23.19 -3.69 12.97
C GLY A 128 23.42 -4.22 14.39
N TRP A 129 22.36 -4.80 14.99
CA TRP A 129 22.35 -5.15 16.41
C TRP A 129 23.35 -6.26 16.77
N ARG A 130 23.58 -7.23 15.89
CA ARG A 130 24.52 -8.35 16.13
C ARG A 130 25.96 -7.86 16.28
N TRP A 131 26.35 -6.88 15.45
CA TRP A 131 27.68 -6.28 15.49
C TRP A 131 27.82 -5.35 16.71
N ALA A 132 26.74 -4.63 17.05
CA ALA A 132 26.69 -3.84 18.27
C ALA A 132 26.88 -4.71 19.52
N ALA A 133 26.13 -5.81 19.62
CA ALA A 133 26.22 -6.78 20.73
C ALA A 133 27.64 -7.34 20.87
N PHE A 134 28.25 -7.72 19.75
CA PHE A 134 29.63 -8.22 19.74
C PHE A 134 30.60 -7.18 20.31
N ALA A 135 30.59 -5.95 19.78
CA ALA A 135 31.51 -4.90 20.23
C ALA A 135 31.26 -4.48 21.68
N SER A 136 29.99 -4.33 22.09
CA SER A 136 29.64 -3.94 23.45
C SER A 136 30.01 -5.02 24.48
N THR A 137 29.97 -6.31 24.12
CA THR A 137 30.45 -7.40 25.00
C THR A 137 31.94 -7.28 25.30
N PHE A 138 32.79 -6.93 24.32
CA PHE A 138 34.22 -6.71 24.61
C PHE A 138 34.44 -5.50 25.52
N VAL A 139 33.70 -4.41 25.30
CA VAL A 139 33.77 -3.23 26.17
C VAL A 139 33.29 -3.57 27.58
N ALA A 140 32.21 -4.34 27.72
CA ALA A 140 31.68 -4.83 28.98
C ALA A 140 32.72 -5.65 29.75
N VAL A 141 33.30 -6.66 29.09
CA VAL A 141 34.35 -7.52 29.66
C VAL A 141 35.57 -6.71 30.07
N ALA A 142 36.02 -5.76 29.22
CA ALA A 142 37.16 -4.91 29.55
C ALA A 142 36.91 -4.01 30.78
N ASN A 143 35.70 -3.47 30.94
CA ASN A 143 35.35 -2.69 32.13
C ASN A 143 35.29 -3.57 33.40
N ILE A 144 34.78 -4.80 33.30
CA ILE A 144 34.75 -5.73 34.43
C ILE A 144 36.18 -6.12 34.83
N ILE A 145 37.06 -6.44 33.86
CA ILE A 145 38.47 -6.79 34.10
C ILE A 145 39.22 -5.58 34.68
N GLN A 146 39.02 -4.39 34.12
CA GLN A 146 39.65 -3.15 34.58
C GLN A 146 39.39 -2.93 36.07
N ARG A 147 38.20 -3.28 36.54
CA ARG A 147 37.74 -3.02 37.90
C ARG A 147 38.25 -4.01 38.95
N GLY A 148 38.53 -5.25 38.58
CA GLY A 148 38.95 -6.31 39.50
C GLY A 148 37.81 -6.82 40.41
N GLU A 149 37.24 -5.93 41.22
CA GLU A 149 36.08 -6.17 42.10
C GLU A 149 34.88 -5.31 41.67
N PRO A 150 34.09 -5.75 40.68
CA PRO A 150 33.00 -4.95 40.13
C PRO A 150 31.86 -4.69 41.15
N SER A 151 31.54 -3.41 41.35
CA SER A 151 30.42 -2.94 42.16
C SER A 151 29.07 -3.19 41.46
N ARG A 152 27.96 -3.10 42.21
CA ARG A 152 26.60 -3.15 41.63
C ARG A 152 26.41 -2.09 40.53
N ASP A 153 26.94 -0.90 40.73
CA ASP A 153 26.87 0.21 39.77
C ASP A 153 27.70 -0.07 38.52
N THR A 154 28.83 -0.76 38.65
CA THR A 154 29.62 -1.25 37.51
C THR A 154 28.77 -2.14 36.61
N TYR A 155 28.10 -3.14 37.20
CA TYR A 155 27.25 -4.05 36.45
C TYR A 155 26.07 -3.34 35.82
N HIS A 156 25.44 -2.41 36.53
CA HIS A 156 24.33 -1.61 36.00
C HIS A 156 24.76 -0.77 34.79
N ASN A 157 25.88 -0.04 34.90
CA ASN A 157 26.38 0.81 33.82
C ASN A 157 26.82 0.00 32.60
N VAL A 158 27.51 -1.12 32.82
CA VAL A 158 27.91 -2.04 31.74
C VAL A 158 26.68 -2.61 31.04
N LEU A 159 25.68 -3.06 31.79
CA LEU A 159 24.44 -3.59 31.24
C LEU A 159 23.67 -2.51 30.46
N LEU A 160 23.59 -1.29 30.99
CA LEU A 160 22.92 -0.17 30.34
C LEU A 160 23.55 0.15 28.99
N VAL A 161 24.88 0.28 28.92
CA VAL A 161 25.60 0.53 27.65
C VAL A 161 25.43 -0.64 26.69
N TRP A 162 25.47 -1.87 27.20
CA TRP A 162 25.30 -3.08 26.40
C TRP A 162 23.91 -3.14 25.75
N VAL A 163 22.83 -2.97 26.54
CA VAL A 163 21.44 -2.97 26.06
C VAL A 163 21.18 -1.78 25.14
N ALA A 164 21.62 -0.57 25.50
CA ALA A 164 21.44 0.62 24.69
C ALA A 164 22.10 0.48 23.30
N SER A 165 23.30 -0.10 23.25
CA SER A 165 24.01 -0.35 21.99
C SER A 165 23.26 -1.32 21.08
N ILE A 166 22.70 -2.38 21.65
CA ILE A 166 21.89 -3.37 20.92
C ILE A 166 20.60 -2.72 20.40
N ALA A 167 19.92 -1.94 21.24
CA ALA A 167 18.69 -1.24 20.87
C ALA A 167 18.95 -0.25 19.73
N ILE A 168 20.02 0.55 19.79
CA ILE A 168 20.41 1.45 18.70
C ILE A 168 20.72 0.66 17.43
N GLY A 169 21.47 -0.44 17.53
CA GLY A 169 21.75 -1.32 16.40
C GLY A 169 20.49 -1.89 15.75
N TYR A 170 19.48 -2.23 16.56
CA TYR A 170 18.18 -2.72 16.08
C TYR A 170 17.39 -1.62 15.37
N VAL A 171 17.31 -0.42 15.95
CA VAL A 171 16.65 0.74 15.33
C VAL A 171 17.29 1.07 13.98
N VAL A 172 18.62 1.04 13.88
CA VAL A 172 19.32 1.25 12.60
C VAL A 172 18.96 0.17 11.57
N GLU A 173 18.86 -1.09 12.00
CA GLU A 173 18.51 -2.19 11.11
C GLU A 173 17.08 -2.11 10.60
N VAL A 174 16.12 -1.77 11.47
CA VAL A 174 14.72 -1.51 11.10
C VAL A 174 14.61 -0.31 10.16
N ALA A 175 15.33 0.78 10.44
CA ALA A 175 15.32 1.96 9.58
C ALA A 175 15.83 1.65 8.16
N ARG A 176 16.91 0.85 8.05
CA ARG A 176 17.44 0.37 6.77
C ARG A 176 16.47 -0.56 6.04
N ALA A 177 15.81 -1.45 6.76
CA ALA A 177 14.82 -2.35 6.18
C ALA A 177 13.64 -1.54 5.61
N SER A 178 13.15 -0.56 6.36
CA SER A 178 12.09 0.37 5.94
C SER A 178 12.47 1.16 4.68
N GLU A 179 13.69 1.72 4.64
CA GLU A 179 14.17 2.49 3.46
C GLU A 179 14.20 1.61 2.20
N ARG A 180 14.66 0.35 2.32
CA ARG A 180 14.69 -0.59 1.18
C ARG A 180 13.29 -0.95 0.69
N THR A 181 12.34 -1.16 1.60
CA THR A 181 10.96 -1.46 1.25
C THR A 181 10.30 -0.26 0.57
N LEU A 182 10.50 0.95 1.10
CA LEU A 182 10.00 2.18 0.50
C LEU A 182 10.60 2.42 -0.90
N ALA A 183 11.91 2.20 -1.05
CA ALA A 183 12.58 2.37 -2.35
C ALA A 183 12.00 1.41 -3.41
N ARG A 184 11.72 0.15 -3.05
CA ARG A 184 11.07 -0.82 -3.94
C ARG A 184 9.64 -0.42 -4.28
N ALA A 185 8.88 0.03 -3.30
CA ALA A 185 7.51 0.49 -3.52
C ALA A 185 7.45 1.68 -4.50
N LEU A 186 8.33 2.67 -4.29
CA LEU A 186 8.43 3.83 -5.18
C LEU A 186 8.90 3.45 -6.60
N GLU A 187 9.80 2.47 -6.73
CA GLU A 187 10.24 1.98 -8.04
C GLU A 187 9.10 1.29 -8.79
N ILE A 188 8.34 0.42 -8.12
CA ILE A 188 7.15 -0.22 -8.69
C ILE A 188 6.14 0.85 -9.14
N GLU A 189 5.82 1.81 -8.26
CA GLU A 189 4.88 2.89 -8.56
C GLU A 189 5.34 3.74 -9.77
N ALA A 190 6.64 4.04 -9.88
CA ALA A 190 7.20 4.76 -11.02
C ALA A 190 7.04 3.97 -12.32
N THR A 191 7.34 2.66 -12.32
CA THR A 191 7.17 1.81 -13.50
C THR A 191 5.71 1.67 -13.92
N THR A 192 4.78 1.58 -12.97
CA THR A 192 3.34 1.51 -13.25
C THR A 192 2.85 2.81 -13.87
N ARG A 193 3.22 3.97 -13.30
CA ARG A 193 2.87 5.28 -13.87
C ARG A 193 3.41 5.49 -15.28
N GLU A 194 4.64 5.04 -15.53
CA GLU A 194 5.26 5.14 -16.85
C GLU A 194 4.53 4.24 -17.87
N ARG A 195 4.16 3.01 -17.49
CA ARG A 195 3.35 2.11 -18.32
C ARG A 195 1.97 2.70 -18.63
N GLU A 196 1.28 3.25 -17.64
CA GLU A 196 -0.04 3.88 -17.84
C GLU A 196 0.03 5.09 -18.78
N ARG A 197 1.09 5.91 -18.64
CA ARG A 197 1.31 7.04 -19.53
C ARG A 197 1.59 6.57 -20.96
N LEU A 198 2.48 5.60 -21.13
CA LEU A 198 2.81 5.07 -22.45
C LEU A 198 1.58 4.40 -23.09
N ALA A 199 0.79 3.67 -22.32
CA ALA A 199 -0.48 3.09 -22.78
C ALA A 199 -1.43 4.19 -23.27
N ARG A 200 -1.65 5.27 -22.49
CA ARG A 200 -2.47 6.41 -22.91
C ARG A 200 -1.95 7.05 -24.21
N ASP A 201 -0.67 7.38 -24.28
CA ASP A 201 -0.08 8.00 -25.47
C ASP A 201 -0.19 7.08 -26.71
N ILE A 202 0.02 5.77 -26.56
CA ILE A 202 -0.15 4.78 -27.64
C ILE A 202 -1.62 4.69 -28.04
N HIS A 203 -2.56 4.53 -27.09
CA HIS A 203 -3.99 4.42 -27.38
C HIS A 203 -4.53 5.68 -28.08
N ASP A 204 -4.18 6.87 -27.60
CA ASP A 204 -4.60 8.13 -28.22
C ASP A 204 -4.04 8.27 -29.64
N SER A 205 -2.77 7.90 -29.86
CA SER A 205 -2.17 7.97 -31.19
C SER A 205 -2.81 7.00 -32.19
N VAL A 206 -3.15 5.77 -31.76
CA VAL A 206 -3.81 4.77 -32.62
C VAL A 206 -5.23 5.21 -32.97
N LEU A 207 -6.00 5.67 -31.98
CA LEU A 207 -7.35 6.21 -32.21
C LEU A 207 -7.31 7.41 -33.16
N GLN A 208 -6.32 8.29 -33.01
CA GLN A 208 -6.15 9.46 -33.88
C GLN A 208 -5.83 9.07 -35.33
N VAL A 209 -5.01 8.05 -35.55
CA VAL A 209 -4.71 7.53 -36.90
C VAL A 209 -5.95 6.89 -37.52
N LEU A 210 -6.70 6.08 -36.76
CA LEU A 210 -7.94 5.44 -37.25
C LEU A 210 -9.00 6.49 -37.62
N ALA A 211 -9.20 7.51 -36.79
CA ALA A 211 -10.09 8.62 -37.09
C ALA A 211 -9.67 9.39 -38.35
N MET A 212 -8.36 9.54 -38.57
CA MET A 212 -7.83 10.21 -39.77
C MET A 212 -8.03 9.37 -41.04
N VAL A 213 -7.88 8.05 -40.94
CA VAL A 213 -8.15 7.11 -42.04
C VAL A 213 -9.64 7.11 -42.37
N GLN A 214 -10.52 7.07 -41.36
CA GLN A 214 -11.97 7.17 -41.55
C GLN A 214 -12.36 8.45 -42.31
N ARG A 215 -11.85 9.62 -41.87
CA ARG A 215 -12.15 10.92 -42.50
C ARG A 215 -11.63 11.03 -43.93
N ARG A 216 -10.44 10.49 -44.22
CA ARG A 216 -9.88 10.50 -45.58
C ARG A 216 -10.56 9.50 -46.50
N GLY A 217 -10.88 8.30 -46.01
CA GLY A 217 -11.56 7.27 -46.79
C GLY A 217 -12.93 7.72 -47.26
N THR A 218 -13.71 8.33 -46.36
CA THR A 218 -15.02 8.93 -46.68
C THR A 218 -14.93 10.09 -47.68
N ALA A 219 -13.87 10.89 -47.64
CA ALA A 219 -13.67 12.01 -48.58
C ALA A 219 -13.26 11.57 -50.00
N ILE A 220 -12.56 10.43 -50.14
CA ILE A 220 -12.07 9.92 -51.44
C ILE A 220 -13.16 9.12 -52.16
N GLY A 221 -14.02 8.39 -51.44
CA GLY A 221 -15.13 7.63 -52.01
C GLY A 221 -14.73 6.28 -52.61
N GLY A 222 -15.72 5.46 -53.00
CA GLY A 222 -15.51 4.12 -53.54
C GLY A 222 -15.00 3.11 -52.50
N GLU A 223 -14.10 2.22 -52.90
CA GLU A 223 -13.49 1.19 -52.04
C GLU A 223 -12.76 1.80 -50.81
N ALA A 224 -12.23 3.03 -50.95
CA ALA A 224 -11.60 3.76 -49.86
C ALA A 224 -12.61 4.20 -48.76
N ALA A 225 -13.89 4.40 -49.10
CA ALA A 225 -14.92 4.74 -48.13
C ALA A 225 -15.31 3.53 -47.26
N GLU A 226 -15.29 2.31 -47.81
CA GLU A 226 -15.48 1.08 -47.05
C GLU A 226 -14.33 0.84 -46.05
N LEU A 227 -13.09 1.04 -46.49
CA LEU A 227 -11.90 1.00 -45.61
C LEU A 227 -11.99 2.05 -44.49
N GLY A 228 -12.48 3.25 -44.80
CA GLY A 228 -12.72 4.29 -43.80
C GLY A 228 -13.78 3.89 -42.77
N ARG A 229 -14.89 3.27 -43.21
CA ARG A 229 -15.94 2.76 -42.31
C ARG A 229 -15.41 1.69 -41.36
N MET A 230 -14.67 0.71 -41.88
CA MET A 230 -14.04 -0.35 -41.07
C MET A 230 -13.06 0.23 -40.05
N ALA A 231 -12.27 1.25 -40.41
CA ALA A 231 -11.37 1.93 -39.47
C ALA A 231 -12.12 2.62 -38.32
N GLY A 232 -13.29 3.22 -38.59
CA GLY A 232 -14.15 3.81 -37.57
C GLY A 232 -14.79 2.77 -36.63
N GLU A 233 -15.21 1.62 -37.16
CA GLU A 233 -15.71 0.51 -36.34
C GLU A 233 -14.61 -0.03 -35.41
N GLN A 234 -13.38 -0.15 -35.91
CA GLN A 234 -12.21 -0.54 -35.09
C GLN A 234 -11.83 0.51 -34.04
N GLU A 235 -11.95 1.82 -34.34
CA GLU A 235 -11.76 2.88 -33.37
C GLU A 235 -12.74 2.76 -32.20
N VAL A 236 -14.03 2.58 -32.51
CA VAL A 236 -15.10 2.43 -31.51
C VAL A 236 -14.85 1.16 -30.68
N ALA A 237 -14.55 0.03 -31.31
CA ALA A 237 -14.24 -1.23 -30.61
C ALA A 237 -13.02 -1.09 -29.69
N LEU A 238 -11.95 -0.43 -30.14
CA LEU A 238 -10.76 -0.19 -29.33
C LEU A 238 -11.05 0.76 -28.16
N ARG A 239 -11.86 1.82 -28.37
CA ARG A 239 -12.31 2.72 -27.30
C ARG A 239 -13.10 1.97 -26.24
N THR A 240 -14.02 1.10 -26.65
CA THR A 240 -14.77 0.24 -25.73
C THR A 240 -13.82 -0.71 -24.98
N LEU A 241 -12.87 -1.35 -25.65
CA LEU A 241 -11.87 -2.22 -24.99
C LEU A 241 -10.98 -1.49 -23.97
N VAL A 242 -10.54 -0.28 -24.29
CA VAL A 242 -9.68 0.55 -23.41
C VAL A 242 -10.47 1.10 -22.22
N SER A 243 -11.76 1.43 -22.41
CA SER A 243 -12.63 1.93 -21.34
C SER A 243 -13.26 0.82 -20.48
N SER A 244 -13.42 -0.38 -21.03
CA SER A 244 -14.02 -1.52 -20.33
C SER A 244 -13.00 -2.48 -19.68
N GLY A 245 -11.70 -2.38 -19.99
CA GLY A 245 -10.65 -3.21 -19.37
C GLY A 245 -10.79 -4.71 -19.72
N LEU A 246 -10.05 -5.16 -20.74
CA LEU A 246 -9.80 -6.58 -21.07
C LEU A 246 -10.99 -7.55 -20.91
N VAL A 247 -12.01 -7.41 -21.76
CA VAL A 247 -12.83 -8.56 -22.20
C VAL A 247 -13.03 -8.46 -23.72
N PRO A 248 -12.58 -9.43 -24.53
CA PRO A 248 -12.84 -9.42 -25.97
C PRO A 248 -14.33 -9.66 -26.22
N PRO A 249 -15.02 -8.84 -27.03
CA PRO A 249 -16.35 -9.18 -27.49
C PRO A 249 -16.24 -10.23 -28.60
N THR A 250 -16.61 -11.48 -28.32
CA THR A 250 -16.83 -12.48 -29.37
C THR A 250 -18.14 -12.14 -30.08
N ARG A 251 -18.06 -11.45 -31.22
CA ARG A 251 -19.19 -11.33 -32.15
C ARG A 251 -18.72 -11.73 -33.54
N VAL A 252 -19.10 -12.93 -33.94
CA VAL A 252 -19.09 -13.35 -35.35
C VAL A 252 -20.44 -12.92 -35.92
N SER A 253 -20.40 -12.08 -36.95
CA SER A 253 -21.50 -11.84 -37.86
C SER A 253 -21.40 -12.87 -38.97
N GLU A 254 -22.47 -13.61 -39.27
CA GLU A 254 -23.15 -13.56 -40.57
C GLU A 254 -24.19 -14.69 -40.77
N ASP A 255 -25.27 -14.26 -41.42
CA ASP A 255 -26.16 -14.95 -42.35
C ASP A 255 -27.25 -15.91 -41.88
N ALA A 256 -28.47 -15.38 -42.02
CA ALA A 256 -29.71 -16.10 -42.13
C ALA A 256 -29.82 -16.79 -43.50
N ALA A 257 -29.48 -18.06 -43.57
CA ALA A 257 -30.12 -19.01 -44.47
C ALA A 257 -29.87 -20.45 -43.99
N GLU A 258 -30.97 -21.21 -43.92
CA GLU A 258 -31.07 -22.65 -43.71
C GLU A 258 -30.94 -23.18 -42.27
N GLY A 259 -32.03 -23.83 -41.83
CA GLY A 259 -32.20 -24.28 -40.47
C GLY A 259 -31.35 -25.50 -40.10
N ALA A 260 -31.22 -25.65 -38.78
CA ALA A 260 -31.27 -26.91 -38.01
C ALA A 260 -30.03 -27.21 -37.16
N VAL A 261 -30.23 -27.00 -35.85
CA VAL A 261 -29.73 -27.72 -34.67
C VAL A 261 -28.20 -27.77 -34.43
N VAL A 262 -27.74 -26.87 -33.57
CA VAL A 262 -26.55 -27.10 -32.74
C VAL A 262 -27.02 -27.26 -31.29
N ARG A 263 -26.89 -28.48 -30.79
CA ARG A 263 -27.09 -28.89 -29.40
C ARG A 263 -25.94 -28.32 -28.56
N THR A 264 -26.27 -27.51 -27.57
CA THR A 264 -25.32 -27.11 -26.53
C THR A 264 -24.92 -28.36 -25.76
N VAL A 265 -23.62 -28.65 -25.73
CA VAL A 265 -23.04 -29.60 -24.78
C VAL A 265 -22.78 -28.79 -23.52
N ASP A 266 -23.67 -28.91 -22.56
CA ASP A 266 -23.38 -28.54 -21.19
C ASP A 266 -22.21 -29.41 -20.72
N VAL A 267 -21.14 -28.76 -20.26
CA VAL A 267 -20.07 -29.45 -19.57
C VAL A 267 -20.61 -29.75 -18.18
N ASP A 268 -20.97 -31.01 -17.98
CA ASP A 268 -21.32 -31.59 -16.70
C ASP A 268 -20.15 -31.40 -15.72
N ASP A 269 -20.33 -30.55 -14.71
CA ASP A 269 -19.64 -30.69 -13.43
C ASP A 269 -20.61 -31.29 -12.42
N ASP A 270 -20.11 -32.36 -11.80
CA ASP A 270 -20.75 -33.46 -11.08
C ASP A 270 -21.67 -33.07 -9.91
N GLU A 271 -22.72 -33.87 -9.71
CA GLU A 271 -23.85 -33.65 -8.80
C GLU A 271 -23.52 -33.88 -7.31
N GLY A 272 -24.17 -33.08 -6.46
CA GLY A 272 -24.53 -33.44 -5.08
C GLY A 272 -25.82 -32.72 -4.67
N PRO A 273 -26.85 -33.41 -4.11
CA PRO A 273 -28.18 -32.84 -3.96
C PRO A 273 -28.33 -32.05 -2.65
N GLY A 274 -28.73 -30.78 -2.73
CA GLY A 274 -29.21 -30.02 -1.57
C GLY A 274 -29.13 -28.49 -1.69
N ASP A 275 -30.25 -27.89 -2.10
CA ASP A 275 -30.69 -26.51 -1.81
C ASP A 275 -29.93 -25.32 -2.43
N GLY A 276 -30.58 -24.63 -3.37
CA GLY A 276 -30.25 -23.25 -3.76
C GLY A 276 -28.92 -23.00 -4.46
N ALA A 277 -28.69 -23.61 -5.64
CA ALA A 277 -27.51 -23.34 -6.47
C ALA A 277 -27.23 -21.84 -6.59
N ALA A 278 -26.01 -21.43 -6.22
CA ALA A 278 -25.58 -20.04 -6.34
C ALA A 278 -25.45 -19.67 -7.83
N CYS A 279 -26.06 -18.55 -8.22
CA CYS A 279 -26.05 -17.99 -9.56
C CYS A 279 -25.27 -16.68 -9.55
N ASP A 280 -24.41 -16.48 -10.54
CA ASP A 280 -23.72 -15.21 -10.73
C ASP A 280 -24.66 -14.19 -11.38
N LEU A 281 -25.01 -13.15 -10.62
CA LEU A 281 -25.89 -12.07 -11.09
C LEU A 281 -25.32 -11.35 -12.32
N ARG A 282 -23.98 -11.29 -12.46
CA ARG A 282 -23.32 -10.61 -13.58
C ARG A 282 -23.72 -11.23 -14.92
N ALA A 283 -23.80 -12.56 -14.98
CA ALA A 283 -24.19 -13.28 -16.19
C ALA A 283 -25.63 -12.96 -16.63
N LEU A 284 -26.51 -12.65 -15.68
CA LEU A 284 -27.90 -12.28 -15.96
C LEU A 284 -28.05 -10.81 -16.39
N LEU A 285 -27.17 -9.92 -15.92
CA LEU A 285 -27.22 -8.48 -16.21
C LEU A 285 -26.42 -8.09 -17.46
N ALA A 286 -25.34 -8.81 -17.78
CA ALA A 286 -24.49 -8.54 -18.93
C ALA A 286 -25.25 -8.41 -20.28
N PRO A 287 -26.30 -9.19 -20.58
CA PRO A 287 -27.07 -9.04 -21.82
C PRO A 287 -27.79 -7.69 -21.97
N HIS A 288 -27.99 -6.95 -20.87
CA HIS A 288 -28.61 -5.63 -20.90
C HIS A 288 -27.64 -4.50 -21.29
N ALA A 289 -26.32 -4.78 -21.33
CA ALA A 289 -25.32 -3.80 -21.76
C ALA A 289 -25.39 -3.58 -23.27
N GLY A 290 -25.38 -2.32 -23.69
CA GLY A 290 -25.50 -1.94 -25.10
C GLY A 290 -25.18 -0.47 -25.36
N SER A 291 -25.52 0.02 -26.55
CA SER A 291 -25.21 1.40 -26.99
C SER A 291 -25.87 2.51 -26.15
N ARG A 292 -26.85 2.16 -25.32
CA ARG A 292 -27.65 3.09 -24.51
C ARG A 292 -27.68 2.73 -23.03
N THR A 293 -27.02 1.65 -22.66
CA THR A 293 -27.06 1.11 -21.30
C THR A 293 -25.66 0.64 -20.94
N SER A 294 -25.04 1.36 -20.01
CA SER A 294 -23.74 1.03 -19.47
C SER A 294 -23.90 0.17 -18.23
N PHE A 295 -23.15 -0.93 -18.13
CA PHE A 295 -23.12 -1.79 -16.96
C PHE A 295 -21.74 -1.68 -16.30
N ALA A 296 -21.70 -1.17 -15.07
CA ALA A 296 -20.50 -1.12 -14.25
C ALA A 296 -20.33 -2.47 -13.53
N GLU A 297 -19.57 -3.37 -14.16
CA GLU A 297 -19.40 -4.74 -13.68
C GLU A 297 -18.43 -4.83 -12.48
N PRO A 298 -18.80 -5.50 -11.38
CA PRO A 298 -17.89 -5.77 -10.27
C PRO A 298 -16.72 -6.67 -10.69
N GLY A 299 -15.53 -6.44 -10.10
CA GLY A 299 -14.32 -7.21 -10.42
C GLY A 299 -14.36 -8.69 -10.02
N ALA A 300 -15.30 -9.12 -9.18
CA ALA A 300 -15.48 -10.49 -8.69
C ALA A 300 -16.89 -11.02 -9.02
N PRO A 301 -17.12 -12.35 -9.10
CA PRO A 301 -18.46 -12.92 -9.28
C PRO A 301 -19.41 -12.53 -8.15
N VAL A 302 -20.67 -12.19 -8.48
CA VAL A 302 -21.68 -11.78 -7.49
C VAL A 302 -22.65 -12.92 -7.30
N LEU A 303 -22.34 -13.78 -6.33
CA LEU A 303 -23.08 -15.02 -6.09
C LEU A 303 -24.29 -14.78 -5.18
N LEU A 304 -25.47 -15.12 -5.70
CA LEU A 304 -26.74 -15.12 -4.97
C LEU A 304 -27.47 -16.45 -5.15
N PRO A 305 -28.39 -16.85 -4.25
CA PRO A 305 -29.30 -17.96 -4.53
C PRO A 305 -29.98 -17.77 -5.89
N ALA A 306 -30.07 -18.81 -6.73
CA ALA A 306 -30.57 -18.69 -8.10
C ALA A 306 -31.98 -18.08 -8.23
N GLU A 307 -32.84 -18.22 -7.22
CA GLU A 307 -34.13 -17.55 -7.16
C GLU A 307 -33.97 -16.04 -6.96
N SER A 308 -33.19 -15.64 -5.94
CA SER A 308 -32.87 -14.23 -5.66
C SER A 308 -32.19 -13.54 -6.84
N ALA A 309 -31.23 -14.21 -7.50
CA ALA A 309 -30.53 -13.68 -8.66
C ALA A 309 -31.49 -13.42 -9.85
N ARG A 310 -32.40 -14.36 -10.12
CA ARG A 310 -33.37 -14.24 -11.22
C ARG A 310 -34.42 -13.17 -10.97
N GLU A 311 -34.94 -13.06 -9.75
CA GLU A 311 -35.90 -12.01 -9.40
C GLU A 311 -35.26 -10.62 -9.40
N LEU A 312 -34.02 -10.50 -8.92
CA LEU A 312 -33.27 -9.24 -9.00
C LEU A 312 -32.98 -8.84 -10.45
N ALA A 313 -32.57 -9.77 -11.30
CA ALA A 313 -32.39 -9.52 -12.73
C ALA A 313 -33.71 -9.12 -13.42
N ALA A 314 -34.82 -9.77 -13.08
CA ALA A 314 -36.14 -9.39 -13.60
C ALA A 314 -36.56 -7.98 -13.15
N ALA A 315 -36.26 -7.58 -11.92
CA ALA A 315 -36.50 -6.25 -11.41
C ALA A 315 -35.68 -5.18 -12.15
N VAL A 316 -34.40 -5.47 -12.43
CA VAL A 316 -33.54 -4.61 -13.26
C VAL A 316 -34.06 -4.49 -14.69
N SER A 317 -34.46 -5.61 -15.31
CA SER A 317 -35.04 -5.60 -16.66
C SER A 317 -36.28 -4.69 -16.73
N ALA A 318 -37.16 -4.79 -15.73
CA ALA A 318 -38.35 -3.96 -15.68
C ALA A 318 -38.04 -2.47 -15.44
N ALA A 319 -37.02 -2.16 -14.65
CA ALA A 319 -36.53 -0.78 -14.50
C ALA A 319 -36.02 -0.23 -15.84
N LEU A 320 -35.21 -1.01 -16.58
CA LEU A 320 -34.73 -0.62 -17.91
C LEU A 320 -35.85 -0.49 -18.95
N ASP A 321 -36.88 -1.33 -18.87
CA ASP A 321 -38.07 -1.19 -19.73
C ASP A 321 -38.82 0.11 -19.45
N ASN A 322 -38.91 0.52 -18.18
CA ASN A 322 -39.46 1.84 -17.83
C ASN A 322 -38.62 2.98 -18.41
N VAL A 323 -37.29 2.86 -18.39
CA VAL A 323 -36.40 3.84 -19.04
C VAL A 323 -36.70 3.89 -20.55
N ARG A 324 -36.77 2.76 -21.23
CA ARG A 324 -37.05 2.70 -22.68
C ARG A 324 -38.39 3.32 -23.05
N VAL A 325 -39.43 3.11 -22.24
CA VAL A 325 -40.77 3.60 -22.51
C VAL A 325 -40.95 5.07 -22.13
N HIS A 326 -40.28 5.55 -21.07
CA HIS A 326 -40.58 6.85 -20.45
C HIS A 326 -39.45 7.87 -20.51
N ALA A 327 -38.18 7.47 -20.62
CA ALA A 327 -37.05 8.39 -20.64
C ALA A 327 -36.79 9.00 -22.03
N GLY A 328 -37.34 8.40 -23.09
CA GLY A 328 -37.27 8.89 -24.46
C GLY A 328 -36.18 8.20 -25.31
N PRO A 329 -36.19 8.42 -26.63
CA PRO A 329 -35.37 7.69 -27.58
C PRO A 329 -33.89 8.12 -27.59
N ASP A 330 -33.45 9.04 -26.72
CA ASP A 330 -32.03 9.48 -26.60
C ASP A 330 -31.45 9.31 -25.17
N ALA A 331 -32.27 8.93 -24.18
CA ALA A 331 -31.83 8.71 -22.81
C ALA A 331 -30.84 7.53 -22.69
N GLN A 332 -29.80 7.75 -21.89
CA GLN A 332 -28.81 6.78 -21.45
C GLN A 332 -29.23 6.18 -20.10
N ALA A 333 -28.87 4.92 -19.89
CA ALA A 333 -29.07 4.22 -18.63
C ALA A 333 -27.73 3.67 -18.10
N TRP A 334 -27.61 3.60 -16.78
CA TRP A 334 -26.47 3.01 -16.07
C TRP A 334 -26.97 1.97 -15.08
N ILE A 335 -26.33 0.81 -15.06
CA ILE A 335 -26.53 -0.25 -14.08
C ILE A 335 -25.26 -0.32 -13.24
N LEU A 336 -25.38 -0.13 -11.94
CA LEU A 336 -24.30 -0.29 -10.96
C LEU A 336 -24.65 -1.46 -10.05
N VAL A 337 -23.71 -2.38 -9.84
CA VAL A 337 -23.85 -3.47 -8.88
C VAL A 337 -22.80 -3.30 -7.80
N GLU A 338 -23.22 -3.31 -6.54
CA GLU A 338 -22.36 -3.25 -5.37
C GLU A 338 -22.53 -4.55 -4.57
N ASP A 339 -21.42 -5.27 -4.40
CA ASP A 339 -21.38 -6.53 -3.66
C ASP A 339 -20.95 -6.27 -2.21
N GLU A 340 -21.90 -6.02 -1.32
CA GLU A 340 -21.64 -5.81 0.10
C GLU A 340 -21.55 -7.14 0.87
N PRO A 341 -20.98 -7.18 2.09
CA PRO A 341 -20.83 -8.42 2.84
C PRO A 341 -22.14 -9.19 3.08
N ASP A 342 -23.24 -8.47 3.35
CA ASP A 342 -24.52 -9.07 3.77
C ASP A 342 -25.64 -8.93 2.72
N GLU A 343 -25.48 -8.04 1.74
CA GLU A 343 -26.47 -7.75 0.71
C GLU A 343 -25.84 -7.40 -0.64
N VAL A 344 -26.65 -7.45 -1.69
CA VAL A 344 -26.29 -6.98 -3.03
C VAL A 344 -27.20 -5.81 -3.38
N ILE A 345 -26.57 -4.72 -3.80
CA ILE A 345 -27.26 -3.48 -4.20
C ILE A 345 -27.13 -3.33 -5.71
N VAL A 346 -28.25 -3.10 -6.39
CA VAL A 346 -28.28 -2.83 -7.82
C VAL A 346 -29.00 -1.52 -8.08
N THR A 347 -28.29 -0.57 -8.67
CA THR A 347 -28.82 0.76 -8.97
C THR A 347 -28.98 0.92 -10.49
N VAL A 348 -30.19 1.23 -10.92
CA VAL A 348 -30.51 1.57 -12.31
C VAL A 348 -30.81 3.06 -12.38
N ARG A 349 -29.98 3.80 -13.10
CA ARG A 349 -30.12 5.26 -13.27
C ARG A 349 -30.30 5.62 -14.73
N ASP A 350 -31.16 6.59 -15.03
CA ASP A 350 -31.27 7.22 -16.35
C ASP A 350 -31.09 8.75 -16.30
N ASP A 351 -30.84 9.35 -17.46
CA ASP A 351 -30.74 10.81 -17.65
C ASP A 351 -31.98 11.40 -18.36
N GLY A 352 -33.12 10.72 -18.26
CA GLY A 352 -34.39 11.14 -18.83
C GLY A 352 -35.00 12.39 -18.16
N PRO A 353 -36.25 12.75 -18.52
CA PRO A 353 -36.94 13.91 -17.99
C PRO A 353 -37.39 13.76 -16.52
N GLY A 354 -37.13 12.62 -15.89
CA GLY A 354 -37.62 12.30 -14.55
C GLY A 354 -39.13 12.16 -14.46
N ILE A 355 -39.64 11.88 -13.26
CA ILE A 355 -41.07 11.67 -12.99
C ILE A 355 -41.66 12.96 -12.40
N PRO A 356 -42.67 13.58 -13.05
CA PRO A 356 -43.37 14.74 -12.50
C PRO A 356 -44.02 14.46 -11.14
N GLU A 357 -44.01 15.45 -10.25
CA GLU A 357 -44.67 15.37 -8.94
C GLU A 357 -46.17 14.98 -9.09
N GLY A 358 -46.63 14.07 -8.24
CA GLY A 358 -48.03 13.59 -8.23
C GLY A 358 -48.37 12.53 -9.29
N ARG A 359 -47.52 12.31 -10.32
CA ARG A 359 -47.78 11.30 -11.36
C ARG A 359 -47.82 9.86 -10.82
N LEU A 360 -46.98 9.55 -9.83
CA LEU A 360 -46.97 8.23 -9.17
C LEU A 360 -48.27 7.98 -8.40
N ALA A 361 -48.75 8.96 -7.64
CA ALA A 361 -50.00 8.86 -6.88
C ALA A 361 -51.23 8.77 -7.82
N GLN A 362 -51.19 9.46 -8.95
CA GLN A 362 -52.21 9.34 -9.99
C GLN A 362 -52.21 7.94 -10.63
N ALA A 363 -51.04 7.39 -10.96
CA ALA A 363 -50.92 6.04 -11.52
C ALA A 363 -51.38 4.95 -10.53
N GLU A 364 -51.21 5.18 -9.23
CA GLU A 364 -51.76 4.34 -8.16
C GLU A 364 -53.28 4.36 -8.14
N GLY A 365 -53.89 5.55 -8.20
CA GLY A 365 -55.35 5.72 -8.25
C GLY A 365 -56.00 5.16 -9.53
N GLU A 366 -55.26 5.12 -10.65
CA GLU A 366 -55.70 4.56 -11.92
C GLU A 366 -55.52 3.03 -12.02
N GLY A 367 -54.97 2.38 -10.99
CA GLY A 367 -54.71 0.93 -10.98
C GLY A 367 -53.62 0.49 -11.97
N ARG A 368 -52.80 1.42 -12.48
CA ARG A 368 -51.78 1.17 -13.52
C ARG A 368 -50.42 0.71 -12.97
N LEU A 369 -50.30 0.54 -11.66
CA LEU A 369 -49.05 0.15 -10.98
C LEU A 369 -48.79 -1.37 -10.95
N GLY A 370 -49.56 -2.19 -11.67
CA GLY A 370 -49.52 -3.66 -11.56
C GLY A 370 -48.13 -4.30 -11.64
N VAL A 371 -47.22 -3.74 -12.44
CA VAL A 371 -45.83 -4.24 -12.59
C VAL A 371 -44.93 -3.72 -11.46
N ALA A 372 -45.01 -2.43 -11.10
CA ALA A 372 -44.20 -1.83 -10.04
C ALA A 372 -44.56 -2.36 -8.63
N LEU A 373 -45.84 -2.65 -8.38
CA LEU A 373 -46.32 -3.34 -7.17
C LEU A 373 -45.88 -4.82 -7.13
N SER A 374 -45.82 -5.49 -8.29
CA SER A 374 -45.36 -6.88 -8.41
C SER A 374 -43.87 -7.04 -8.12
N ILE A 375 -43.03 -6.08 -8.53
CA ILE A 375 -41.57 -6.11 -8.28
C ILE A 375 -41.25 -5.78 -6.82
N ARG A 376 -41.90 -4.75 -6.26
CA ARG A 376 -41.75 -4.41 -4.83
C ARG A 376 -42.26 -5.51 -3.90
N GLY A 377 -43.31 -6.22 -4.31
CA GLY A 377 -43.83 -7.40 -3.59
C GLY A 377 -42.82 -8.55 -3.58
N ARG A 378 -42.33 -8.95 -4.76
CA ARG A 378 -41.39 -10.07 -4.90
C ARG A 378 -40.02 -9.81 -4.26
N LEU A 379 -39.48 -8.60 -4.38
CA LEU A 379 -38.26 -8.23 -3.66
C LEU A 379 -38.45 -8.27 -2.14
N ARG A 380 -39.63 -7.89 -1.65
CA ARG A 380 -39.95 -7.99 -0.21
C ARG A 380 -40.05 -9.44 0.24
N ASP A 381 -40.57 -10.35 -0.58
CA ASP A 381 -40.64 -11.78 -0.28
C ASP A 381 -39.23 -12.40 -0.16
N LEU A 382 -38.24 -11.84 -0.87
CA LEU A 382 -36.81 -12.16 -0.73
C LEU A 382 -36.13 -11.46 0.46
N GLY A 383 -36.86 -10.65 1.23
CA GLY A 383 -36.31 -9.85 2.33
C GLY A 383 -35.54 -8.59 1.88
N GLY A 384 -35.67 -8.21 0.61
CA GLY A 384 -35.07 -7.05 -0.02
C GLY A 384 -35.95 -5.80 -0.03
N THR A 385 -35.41 -4.72 -0.57
CA THR A 385 -36.09 -3.41 -0.71
C THR A 385 -35.89 -2.83 -2.11
N ALA A 386 -36.78 -1.91 -2.48
CA ALA A 386 -36.67 -1.13 -3.70
C ALA A 386 -37.06 0.31 -3.40
N GLU A 387 -36.16 1.23 -3.72
CA GLU A 387 -36.33 2.67 -3.54
C GLU A 387 -36.26 3.37 -4.91
N LEU A 388 -37.09 4.39 -5.08
CA LEU A 388 -37.21 5.15 -6.31
C LEU A 388 -36.96 6.63 -5.98
N ILE A 389 -35.94 7.20 -6.60
CA ILE A 389 -35.60 8.61 -6.47
C ILE A 389 -35.68 9.22 -7.86
N SER A 390 -36.51 10.25 -8.04
CA SER A 390 -36.58 10.96 -9.31
C SER A 390 -36.72 12.45 -9.07
N VAL A 391 -36.00 13.22 -9.88
CA VAL A 391 -36.04 14.68 -9.87
C VAL A 391 -36.45 15.12 -11.29
N PRO A 392 -37.54 15.89 -11.45
CA PRO A 392 -37.95 16.39 -12.75
C PRO A 392 -36.79 17.11 -13.48
N GLY A 393 -36.48 16.65 -14.68
CA GLY A 393 -35.40 17.14 -15.54
C GLY A 393 -33.99 16.63 -15.22
N GLN A 394 -33.81 15.74 -14.23
CA GLN A 394 -32.50 15.17 -13.88
C GLN A 394 -32.46 13.62 -13.91
N GLY A 395 -33.52 13.00 -14.44
CA GLY A 395 -33.62 11.55 -14.57
C GLY A 395 -34.30 10.84 -13.41
N CYS A 396 -34.15 9.53 -13.39
CA CYS A 396 -34.72 8.64 -12.39
C CYS A 396 -33.68 7.61 -11.97
N GLU A 397 -33.72 7.24 -10.69
CA GLU A 397 -32.84 6.27 -10.07
C GLU A 397 -33.68 5.26 -9.29
N VAL A 398 -33.44 3.98 -9.57
CA VAL A 398 -34.08 2.84 -8.91
C VAL A 398 -32.98 2.05 -8.20
N GLU A 399 -33.02 2.03 -6.87
CA GLU A 399 -32.10 1.26 -6.03
C GLU A 399 -32.80 -0.01 -5.55
N LEU A 400 -32.20 -1.17 -5.82
CA LEU A 400 -32.73 -2.50 -5.48
C LEU A 400 -31.74 -3.19 -4.53
N LYS A 401 -32.21 -3.64 -3.37
CA LYS A 401 -31.37 -4.34 -2.37
C LYS A 401 -31.90 -5.72 -2.10
N VAL A 402 -31.03 -6.73 -2.11
CA VAL A 402 -31.38 -8.12 -1.80
C VAL A 402 -30.34 -8.72 -0.86
N PRO A 403 -30.74 -9.33 0.27
CA PRO A 403 -29.81 -9.96 1.19
C PRO A 403 -29.19 -11.23 0.59
N LYS A 404 -27.92 -11.49 0.89
CA LYS A 404 -27.20 -12.70 0.41
C LYS A 404 -27.71 -13.99 1.05
N ALA A 405 -28.27 -13.89 2.26
CA ALA A 405 -28.92 -14.99 2.97
C ALA A 405 -30.41 -14.64 3.21
N PRO A 406 -31.35 -15.58 2.97
CA PRO A 406 -32.76 -15.33 3.22
C PRO A 406 -32.99 -15.02 4.70
N LYS A 407 -33.63 -13.88 5.00
CA LYS A 407 -34.13 -13.61 6.35
C LYS A 407 -35.25 -14.59 6.64
N VAL A 408 -34.98 -15.62 7.43
CA VAL A 408 -36.02 -16.53 7.95
C VAL A 408 -37.08 -15.66 8.63
N SER A 409 -38.26 -15.55 8.02
CA SER A 409 -39.37 -14.86 8.64
C SER A 409 -39.72 -15.62 9.93
N ARG A 410 -39.49 -15.00 11.09
CA ARG A 410 -40.02 -15.52 12.35
C ARG A 410 -41.54 -15.37 12.28
N GLY A 411 -42.22 -16.42 11.82
CA GLY A 411 -43.66 -16.54 11.87
C GLY A 411 -44.17 -16.22 13.28
N LYS A 412 -45.22 -15.40 13.35
CA LYS A 412 -45.96 -15.08 14.57
C LYS A 412 -46.28 -16.37 15.32
N ALA A 413 -45.61 -16.59 16.46
CA ALA A 413 -46.07 -17.55 17.44
C ALA A 413 -47.44 -17.07 17.95
N GLY A 414 -48.48 -17.83 17.60
CA GLY A 414 -49.80 -17.66 18.17
C GLY A 414 -49.72 -17.75 19.69
N SER A 415 -50.13 -16.67 20.36
CA SER A 415 -50.38 -16.66 21.79
C SER A 415 -51.61 -17.52 22.07
N ALA A 416 -51.39 -18.80 22.36
CA ALA A 416 -52.35 -19.62 23.09
C ALA A 416 -51.90 -19.66 24.56
N ARG A 417 -52.58 -18.87 25.39
CA ARG A 417 -52.95 -19.22 26.76
C ARG A 417 -54.06 -18.31 27.25
#